data_AF-A0A6B4JR53-F1
#
_entry.id   AF-A0A6B4JR53-F1
#
_cell.length_a   1.000
_cell.length_b   1.000
_cell.length_c   1.000
_cell.angle_alpha   90.00
_cell.angle_beta   90.00
_cell.angle_gamma   90.00
#
_symmetry.space_group_name_H-M   'P 1'
#
loop_
_entity.id
_entity.type
_entity.pdbx_description
1 polymer ?
#
loop_
_entity_poly.entity_id
_entity_poly.type
_entity_poly.pdbx_seq_one_letter_code
_entity_poly.pdbx_strand_id
1 'polypeptide(L)'
;MNNDSMLCYNSLLNKEDFINYFLDIKTLDTKIPKINLKETYNFYYIDILFASNRNYLLEIFYKNNFLILEFYQKNNVNYNFRRIYYLEDINTEEISLFKENKEIKINIPKIKKTKCI
;
A
#
# COMPACT_ATOMS: atom_id res chain seq x y z
N MET A 1 -17.24 -30.35 -19.51
CA MET A 1 -16.78 -29.06 -18.97
C MET A 1 -16.34 -29.32 -17.54
N ASN A 2 -15.06 -29.12 -17.21
CA ASN A 2 -14.58 -29.32 -15.85
C ASN A 2 -15.15 -28.21 -14.95
N ASN A 3 -15.98 -28.60 -13.97
CA ASN A 3 -16.42 -27.73 -12.90
C ASN A 3 -15.31 -27.62 -11.84
N ASP A 4 -14.20 -26.99 -12.22
CA ASP A 4 -13.11 -26.68 -11.31
C ASP A 4 -13.62 -25.69 -10.27
N SER A 5 -14.11 -26.24 -9.16
CA SER A 5 -14.61 -25.48 -8.03
C SER A 5 -13.44 -25.13 -7.13
N MET A 6 -13.33 -23.84 -6.79
CA MET A 6 -12.26 -23.29 -5.98
C MET A 6 -12.75 -23.13 -4.54
N LEU A 7 -11.91 -23.53 -3.58
CA LEU A 7 -12.25 -23.50 -2.17
C LEU A 7 -11.92 -22.12 -1.58
N CYS A 8 -12.91 -21.45 -1.00
CA CYS A 8 -12.78 -20.12 -0.39
C CYS A 8 -13.60 -20.06 0.90
N TYR A 9 -12.99 -19.76 2.04
CA TYR A 9 -13.64 -19.69 3.37
C TYR A 9 -14.66 -20.83 3.63
N ASN A 10 -14.23 -22.08 3.40
CA ASN A 10 -15.04 -23.30 3.58
C ASN A 10 -16.24 -23.45 2.63
N SER A 11 -16.31 -22.65 1.57
CA SER A 11 -17.32 -22.78 0.50
C SER A 11 -16.65 -23.15 -0.82
N LEU A 12 -17.33 -23.96 -1.63
CA LEU A 12 -16.93 -24.25 -3.02
C LEU A 12 -17.55 -23.19 -3.92
N LEU A 13 -16.71 -22.35 -4.52
CA LEU A 13 -17.11 -21.36 -5.51
C LEU A 13 -16.79 -21.88 -6.91
N ASN A 14 -17.65 -21.60 -7.89
CA ASN A 14 -17.23 -21.76 -9.28
C ASN A 14 -16.18 -20.69 -9.63
N LYS A 15 -15.48 -20.88 -10.75
CA LYS A 15 -14.42 -19.97 -11.18
C LYS A 15 -14.89 -18.51 -11.31
N GLU A 16 -16.08 -18.27 -11.86
CA GLU A 16 -16.62 -16.92 -12.04
C GLU A 16 -16.94 -16.26 -10.70
N ASP A 17 -17.56 -16.98 -9.78
CA ASP A 17 -17.89 -16.51 -8.44
C ASP A 17 -16.64 -16.30 -7.58
N PHE A 18 -15.64 -17.17 -7.71
CA PHE A 18 -14.33 -16.98 -7.06
C PHE A 18 -13.66 -15.71 -7.57
N ILE A 19 -13.63 -15.52 -8.90
CA ILE A 19 -13.09 -14.31 -9.52
C ILE A 19 -13.89 -13.09 -9.05
N ASN A 20 -15.22 -13.10 -9.13
CA ASN A 20 -16.11 -12.01 -8.72
C ASN A 20 -16.01 -11.69 -7.23
N TYR A 21 -15.75 -12.68 -6.38
CA TYR A 21 -15.52 -12.46 -4.94
C TYR A 21 -14.30 -11.57 -4.69
N PHE A 22 -13.20 -11.81 -5.40
CA PHE A 22 -11.99 -10.99 -5.31
C PHE A 22 -12.06 -9.74 -6.18
N LEU A 23 -12.78 -9.81 -7.29
CA LEU A 23 -12.95 -8.76 -8.29
C LEU A 23 -14.25 -7.97 -8.09
N ASP A 24 -14.91 -7.98 -6.93
CA ASP A 24 -16.13 -7.18 -6.76
C ASP A 24 -15.78 -5.70 -6.92
N ILE A 25 -15.93 -5.21 -8.16
CA ILE A 25 -15.43 -3.92 -8.67
C ILE A 25 -15.98 -2.78 -7.82
N LYS A 26 -17.21 -2.95 -7.29
CA LYS A 26 -17.86 -1.97 -6.41
C LYS A 26 -17.14 -1.80 -5.07
N THR A 27 -16.45 -2.84 -4.58
CA THR A 27 -15.66 -2.77 -3.34
C THR A 27 -14.16 -2.58 -3.59
N LEU A 28 -13.64 -2.94 -4.76
CA LEU A 28 -12.22 -2.77 -5.10
C LEU A 28 -11.76 -1.31 -5.00
N ASP A 29 -12.51 -0.39 -5.59
CA ASP A 29 -12.23 1.06 -5.53
C ASP A 29 -12.33 1.61 -4.10
N THR A 30 -13.14 0.98 -3.23
CA THR A 30 -13.21 1.34 -1.81
C THR A 30 -12.10 0.72 -0.96
N LYS A 31 -11.49 -0.36 -1.45
CA LYS A 31 -10.50 -1.16 -0.73
C LYS A 31 -9.06 -0.86 -1.15
N ILE A 32 -8.80 -0.36 -2.35
CA ILE A 32 -7.43 -0.07 -2.80
C ILE A 32 -7.28 1.45 -2.90
N PRO A 33 -6.44 2.08 -2.05
CA PRO A 33 -6.19 3.51 -2.18
C PRO A 33 -5.50 3.81 -3.52
N LYS A 34 -5.78 4.98 -4.09
CA LYS A 34 -5.00 5.52 -5.21
C LYS A 34 -3.64 5.94 -4.69
N ILE A 35 -2.58 5.56 -5.37
CA ILE A 35 -1.22 5.87 -4.94
C ILE A 35 -0.44 6.47 -6.09
N ASN A 36 0.25 7.57 -5.79
CA ASN A 36 1.19 8.20 -6.70
C ASN A 36 2.58 8.21 -6.06
N LEU A 37 3.60 7.92 -6.86
CA LEU A 37 5.01 8.04 -6.46
C LEU A 37 5.65 9.09 -7.37
N LYS A 38 6.29 10.08 -6.77
CA LYS A 38 7.11 11.07 -7.47
C LYS A 38 8.51 11.06 -6.91
N GLU A 39 9.49 11.05 -7.80
CA GLU A 39 10.89 11.12 -7.45
C GLU A 39 11.47 12.48 -7.82
N THR A 40 12.36 12.98 -6.98
CA THR A 40 13.21 14.13 -7.24
C THR A 40 14.66 13.78 -6.90
N TYR A 41 15.57 14.71 -7.14
CA TYR A 41 16.98 14.52 -6.78
C TYR A 41 17.18 14.22 -5.29
N ASN A 42 16.43 14.89 -4.41
CA ASN A 42 16.64 14.80 -2.95
C ASN A 42 15.61 13.94 -2.22
N PHE A 43 14.46 13.65 -2.83
CA PHE A 43 13.32 13.04 -2.13
C PHE A 43 12.54 12.09 -3.04
N TYR A 44 11.93 11.09 -2.42
CA TYR A 44 10.75 10.40 -2.91
C TYR A 44 9.50 10.95 -2.20
N TYR A 45 8.42 11.12 -2.95
CA TYR A 45 7.12 11.57 -2.47
C TYR A 45 6.09 10.48 -2.78
N ILE A 46 5.39 9.99 -1.76
CA ILE A 46 4.30 9.03 -1.92
C ILE A 46 3.01 9.68 -1.45
N ASP A 47 2.07 9.88 -2.37
CA ASP A 47 0.73 10.38 -2.07
C ASP A 47 -0.26 9.21 -2.13
N ILE A 48 -1.05 9.04 -1.07
CA ILE A 48 -1.99 7.94 -0.90
C ILE A 48 -3.36 8.52 -0.62
N LEU A 49 -4.29 8.32 -1.55
CA LEU A 49 -5.67 8.78 -1.46
C LEU A 49 -6.61 7.59 -1.22
N PHE A 50 -7.17 7.51 -0.03
CA PHE A 50 -8.17 6.53 0.35
C PHE A 50 -9.56 6.91 -0.19
N ALA A 51 -10.41 5.92 -0.42
CA ALA A 51 -11.81 6.17 -0.79
C ALA A 51 -12.64 6.76 0.36
N SER A 52 -12.23 6.55 1.62
CA SER A 52 -12.97 6.93 2.83
C SER A 52 -12.07 7.51 3.92
N ASN A 53 -12.63 8.34 4.81
CA ASN A 53 -11.96 8.95 5.97
C ASN A 53 -11.72 7.94 7.12
N ARG A 54 -11.63 6.64 6.81
CA ARG A 54 -11.45 5.62 7.84
C ARG A 54 -10.10 5.80 8.52
N ASN A 55 -10.05 5.41 9.79
CA ASN A 55 -8.81 5.43 10.55
C ASN A 55 -7.97 4.21 10.19
N TYR A 56 -6.89 4.46 9.45
CA TYR A 56 -5.85 3.50 9.14
C TYR A 56 -4.65 3.73 10.07
N LEU A 57 -4.10 2.64 10.59
CA LEU A 57 -2.74 2.58 11.12
C LEU A 57 -1.80 2.32 9.94
N LEU A 58 -0.69 3.05 9.87
CA LEU A 58 0.38 2.82 8.90
C LEU A 58 1.64 2.40 9.64
N GLU A 59 2.20 1.26 9.24
CA GLU A 59 3.52 0.80 9.64
C GLU A 59 4.47 0.89 8.45
N ILE A 60 5.69 1.36 8.71
CA ILE A 60 6.71 1.57 7.69
C ILE A 60 7.93 0.73 8.05
N PHE A 61 8.35 -0.12 7.11
CA PHE A 61 9.55 -0.93 7.25
C PHE A 61 10.50 -0.65 6.10
N TYR A 62 11.81 -0.72 6.36
CA TYR A 62 12.82 -0.61 5.32
C TYR A 62 13.90 -1.66 5.51
N LYS A 63 14.14 -2.48 4.49
CA LYS A 63 15.16 -3.53 4.51
C LYS A 63 15.62 -3.86 3.10
N ASN A 64 16.92 -4.00 2.90
CA ASN A 64 17.52 -4.38 1.61
C ASN A 64 17.02 -3.51 0.44
N ASN A 65 16.97 -2.19 0.62
CA ASN A 65 16.44 -1.21 -0.35
C ASN A 65 14.95 -1.35 -0.68
N PHE A 66 14.20 -2.15 0.09
CA PHE A 66 12.74 -2.22 -0.02
C PHE A 66 12.06 -1.43 1.09
N LEU A 67 11.29 -0.41 0.71
CA LEU A 67 10.35 0.27 1.59
C LEU A 67 9.01 -0.46 1.54
N ILE A 68 8.53 -0.90 2.69
CA ILE A 68 7.25 -1.59 2.85
C ILE A 68 6.33 -0.70 3.67
N LEU A 69 5.16 -0.40 3.11
CA LEU A 69 4.08 0.32 3.76
C LEU A 69 2.94 -0.65 4.04
N GLU A 70 2.59 -0.82 5.31
CA GLU A 70 1.50 -1.69 5.74
C GLU A 70 0.38 -0.87 6.37
N PHE A 71 -0.84 -1.02 5.86
CA PHE A 71 -2.02 -0.31 6.30
C PHE A 71 -3.00 -1.27 6.94
N TYR A 72 -3.42 -0.93 8.15
CA TYR A 72 -4.40 -1.69 8.92
C TYR A 72 -5.60 -0.80 9.21
N GLN A 73 -6.79 -1.25 8.85
CA GLN A 73 -8.00 -0.55 9.28
C GLN A 73 -8.29 -0.93 10.75
N LYS A 74 -8.44 0.07 11.62
CA LYS A 74 -8.81 -0.17 13.02
C LYS A 74 -10.13 -0.97 13.09
N ASN A 75 -10.13 -2.05 13.86
CA ASN A 75 -11.26 -2.97 14.06
C ASN A 75 -11.69 -3.81 12.83
N ASN A 76 -10.85 -3.93 11.80
CA ASN A 76 -11.12 -4.81 10.67
C ASN A 76 -9.92 -5.70 10.35
N VAL A 77 -9.88 -6.88 10.97
CA VAL A 77 -8.79 -7.87 10.84
C VAL A 77 -8.58 -8.32 9.39
N ASN A 78 -9.62 -8.22 8.55
CA ASN A 78 -9.59 -8.65 7.16
C ASN A 78 -9.17 -7.54 6.19
N TYR A 79 -8.94 -6.31 6.66
CA TYR A 79 -8.44 -5.22 5.83
C TYR A 79 -6.99 -4.91 6.18
N ASN A 80 -6.11 -5.57 5.44
CA ASN A 80 -4.68 -5.30 5.39
C ASN A 80 -4.31 -4.95 3.95
N PHE A 81 -3.66 -3.80 3.77
CA PHE A 81 -3.15 -3.38 2.47
C PHE A 81 -1.65 -3.14 2.60
N ARG A 82 -0.87 -3.76 1.71
CA ARG A 82 0.58 -3.65 1.69
C ARG A 82 1.05 -3.07 0.37
N ARG A 83 2.01 -2.14 0.41
CA ARG A 83 2.77 -1.68 -0.75
C ARG A 83 4.25 -1.81 -0.50
N ILE A 84 4.97 -2.16 -1.55
CA ILE A 84 6.42 -2.38 -1.52
C ILE A 84 7.01 -1.55 -2.65
N TYR A 85 8.03 -0.76 -2.33
CA TYR A 85 8.80 0.04 -3.26
C TYR A 85 10.27 -0.35 -3.15
N TYR A 86 10.95 -0.44 -4.29
CA TYR A 86 12.40 -0.50 -4.32
C TYR A 86 12.95 0.93 -4.35
N LEU A 87 13.47 1.40 -3.23
CA LEU A 87 14.02 2.76 -3.06
C LEU A 87 15.41 2.64 -2.44
N GLU A 88 16.44 2.96 -3.22
CA GLU A 88 17.82 2.93 -2.74
C GLU A 88 18.15 4.21 -1.96
N ASP A 89 19.12 4.08 -1.05
CA ASP A 89 19.75 5.22 -0.36
C ASP A 89 18.75 6.19 0.28
N ILE A 90 17.74 5.70 1.01
CA ILE A 90 16.79 6.57 1.73
C ILE A 90 17.21 6.80 3.19
N ASN A 91 16.96 7.99 3.70
CA ASN A 91 17.13 8.31 5.12
C ASN A 91 15.83 7.99 5.86
N THR A 92 15.78 6.84 6.53
CA THR A 92 14.59 6.38 7.26
C THR A 92 14.28 7.21 8.51
N GLU A 93 15.28 7.84 9.12
CA GLU A 93 15.12 8.62 10.35
C GLU A 93 14.40 9.95 10.09
N GLU A 94 14.47 10.45 8.86
CA GLU A 94 13.88 11.73 8.45
C GLU A 94 12.63 11.55 7.58
N ILE A 95 12.07 10.33 7.50
CA ILE A 95 10.77 10.14 6.84
C ILE A 95 9.73 10.96 7.58
N SER A 96 9.04 11.84 6.84
CA SER A 96 7.95 12.65 7.38
C SER A 96 6.62 12.25 6.76
N LEU A 97 5.59 12.28 7.60
CA LEU A 97 4.24 11.91 7.22
C LEU A 97 3.28 13.06 7.52
N PHE A 98 2.46 13.40 6.52
CA PHE A 98 1.36 14.34 6.66
C PHE A 98 0.06 13.61 6.34
N LYS A 99 -0.95 13.79 7.19
CA LYS A 99 -2.29 13.20 6.99
C LYS A 99 -3.34 14.30 7.02
N GLU A 100 -4.13 14.36 5.96
CA GLU A 100 -5.29 15.25 5.86
C GLU A 100 -6.47 14.49 5.25
N ASN A 101 -7.55 14.34 6.03
CA ASN A 101 -8.77 13.62 5.61
C ASN A 101 -8.50 12.20 5.06
N LYS A 102 -8.63 12.04 3.74
CA LYS A 102 -8.44 10.79 2.99
C LYS A 102 -7.03 10.64 2.44
N GLU A 103 -6.16 11.60 2.68
CA GLU A 103 -4.85 11.67 2.06
C GLU A 103 -3.75 11.45 3.10
N ILE A 104 -2.79 10.60 2.75
CA ILE A 104 -1.51 10.48 3.44
C ILE A 104 -0.42 10.85 2.43
N LYS A 105 0.42 11.81 2.81
CA LYS A 105 1.63 12.19 2.06
C LYS A 105 2.84 11.75 2.86
N ILE A 106 3.74 11.04 2.20
CA ILE A 106 4.98 10.54 2.79
C ILE A 106 6.14 11.16 2.01
N ASN A 107 6.97 11.93 2.71
CA ASN A 107 8.20 12.47 2.15
C ASN A 107 9.38 11.64 2.67
N ILE A 108 10.16 11.09 1.75
CA ILE A 108 11.27 10.18 2.04
C ILE A 108 12.55 10.82 1.50
N PRO A 109 13.40 11.37 2.37
CA PRO A 109 14.67 11.96 1.95
C PRO A 109 15.63 10.89 1.43
N LYS A 110 16.44 11.24 0.44
CA LYS A 110 17.58 10.42 0.02
C LYS A 110 18.81 10.76 0.85
N ILE A 111 19.59 9.76 1.22
CA ILE A 111 20.92 9.89 1.76
C ILE A 111 21.77 10.59 0.70
N LYS A 112 22.23 11.80 1.01
CA LYS A 112 23.17 12.50 0.13
C LYS A 112 24.47 11.70 0.12
N LYS A 113 24.81 11.10 -1.01
CA LYS A 113 26.18 10.64 -1.25
C LYS A 113 27.05 11.88 -1.34
N THR A 114 27.78 12.20 -0.27
CA THR A 114 28.91 13.12 -0.36
C THR A 114 29.84 12.55 -1.41
N LYS A 115 29.92 13.21 -2.58
CA LYS A 115 30.97 12.90 -3.54
C LYS A 115 32.29 13.24 -2.85
N CYS A 116 33.06 12.23 -2.46
CA CYS A 116 34.48 12.41 -2.23
C CYS A 116 35.06 12.87 -3.57
N ILE A 117 35.42 14.16 -3.65
CA ILE A 117 36.23 14.73 -4.74
C ILE A 117 37.69 14.64 -4.29
#